data_AF-A0A960YLP3-F1
#
_entry.id   AF-A0A960YLP3-F1
#
_cell.length_a   1.000
_cell.length_b   1.000
_cell.length_c   1.000
_cell.angle_alpha   90.00
_cell.angle_beta   90.00
_cell.angle_gamma   90.00
#
_symmetry.space_group_name_H-M   'P 1'
#
loop_
_entity.id
_entity.type
_entity.pdbx_description
1 polymer ?
#
loop_
_entity_poly.entity_id
_entity_poly.type
_entity_poly.pdbx_seq_one_letter_code
_entity_poly.pdbx_strand_id
1 'polypeptide(L)'
;MDCRDDDPACGGGSTAAVLMLTSCEAVTGTLDSLASEDGAVTDVPSATTAGTPVLMGDIPGGTSSQAFFHFDISSLGQARVVSANLEVFQSSLSGVPSSVGPFNVDHVDYGTLDISDFGTSGLDSGFAQISDYTSGSYKIITVTSQLAVDIAAGRSYSQYRIRSGNNADATADAVNYDMGDSVTNKPLLRYSICQ
;
A
#
# COMPACT_ATOMS: atom_id res chain seq x y z
N MET A 1 31.57 53.37 5.57
CA MET A 1 30.71 53.46 6.76
C MET A 1 30.92 52.16 7.48
N ASP A 2 31.90 52.14 8.39
CA ASP A 2 32.27 50.94 9.15
C ASP A 2 31.42 50.88 10.40
N CYS A 3 30.80 49.73 10.63
CA CYS A 3 30.04 49.47 11.83
C CYS A 3 30.99 49.41 13.03
N ARG A 4 30.69 50.17 14.08
CA ARG A 4 31.43 50.16 15.34
C ARG A 4 30.85 49.09 16.25
N ASP A 5 31.72 48.42 17.01
CA ASP A 5 31.38 47.30 17.90
C ASP A 5 30.33 47.63 18.98
N ASP A 6 30.04 48.92 19.20
CA ASP A 6 29.06 49.40 20.17
C ASP A 6 27.66 49.66 19.58
N ASP A 7 27.43 49.39 18.28
CA ASP A 7 26.12 49.59 17.66
C ASP A 7 25.21 48.35 17.82
N PRO A 8 24.16 48.38 18.68
CA PRO A 8 23.27 47.25 18.91
C PRO A 8 22.46 46.85 17.66
N ALA A 9 22.46 47.67 16.60
CA ALA A 9 21.89 47.32 15.30
C ALA A 9 22.78 46.37 14.47
N CYS A 10 24.03 46.13 14.88
CA CYS A 10 24.95 45.19 14.22
C CYS A 10 24.97 43.79 14.85
N GLY A 11 24.12 43.56 15.85
CA GLY A 11 23.89 42.24 16.44
C GLY A 11 23.08 41.36 15.50
N GLY A 12 23.74 40.79 14.49
CA GLY A 12 23.26 39.64 13.74
C GLY A 12 23.14 38.45 14.68
N GLY A 13 22.08 38.46 15.49
CA GLY A 13 21.71 37.39 16.39
C GLY A 13 21.36 36.17 15.55
N SER A 14 22.37 35.38 15.21
CA SER A 14 22.20 34.01 14.75
C SER A 14 21.57 33.25 15.90
N THR A 15 20.25 33.29 15.98
CA THR A 15 19.46 32.36 16.79
C THR A 15 19.79 30.98 16.28
N ALA A 16 20.78 30.35 16.89
CA ALA A 16 21.07 28.94 16.67
C ALA A 16 19.75 28.22 16.89
N ALA A 17 19.20 27.65 15.81
CA ALA A 17 18.03 26.81 15.91
C ALA A 17 18.43 25.67 16.86
N VAL A 18 17.96 25.74 18.10
CA VAL A 18 18.05 24.64 19.04
C VAL A 18 17.22 23.54 18.41
N LEU A 19 17.91 22.62 17.74
CA LEU A 19 17.32 21.42 17.20
C LEU A 19 16.87 20.62 18.42
N MET A 20 15.63 20.84 18.84
CA MET A 20 14.93 19.98 19.78
C MET A 20 14.89 18.61 19.11
N LEU A 21 15.88 17.78 19.41
CA LEU A 21 15.85 16.36 19.12
C LEU A 21 14.76 15.78 20.01
N THR A 22 13.51 15.89 19.56
CA THR A 22 12.43 15.08 20.09
C THR A 22 12.88 13.64 19.97
N SER A 23 13.13 13.02 21.11
CA SER A 23 13.47 11.60 21.18
C SER A 23 12.33 10.83 20.54
N CYS A 24 12.61 10.14 19.43
CA CYS A 24 11.65 9.22 18.83
C CYS A 24 11.67 7.93 19.65
N GLU A 25 10.56 7.63 20.32
CA GLU A 25 10.30 6.28 20.81
C GLU A 25 9.58 5.50 19.71
N ALA A 26 10.21 4.42 19.23
CA ALA A 26 9.64 3.63 18.16
C ALA A 26 8.51 2.74 18.69
N VAL A 27 7.28 3.03 18.29
CA VAL A 27 6.10 2.21 18.56
C VAL A 27 5.82 1.35 17.33
N THR A 28 5.66 0.04 17.52
CA THR A 28 5.29 -0.88 16.45
C THR A 28 3.85 -1.34 16.59
N GLY A 29 3.16 -1.54 15.47
CA GLY A 29 1.81 -2.09 15.48
C GLY A 29 1.49 -2.88 14.21
N THR A 30 0.26 -3.36 14.14
CA THR A 30 -0.30 -4.09 13.00
C THR A 30 -1.73 -3.64 12.81
N LEU A 31 -2.11 -3.37 11.57
CA LEU A 31 -3.48 -3.11 11.15
C LEU A 31 -3.94 -4.28 10.29
N ASP A 32 -5.12 -4.82 10.58
CA ASP A 32 -5.81 -5.75 9.69
C ASP A 32 -6.44 -4.96 8.54
N SER A 33 -6.54 -5.57 7.38
CA SER A 33 -7.29 -4.97 6.27
C SER A 33 -8.80 -4.99 6.51
N LEU A 34 -9.50 -4.02 5.93
CA LEU A 34 -10.95 -3.86 6.04
C LEU A 34 -11.64 -4.79 5.03
N ALA A 35 -12.13 -5.92 5.53
CA ALA A 35 -12.76 -6.93 4.68
C ALA A 35 -13.86 -6.41 3.75
N SER A 36 -14.67 -5.43 4.20
CA SER A 36 -15.75 -4.84 3.39
C SER A 36 -15.27 -4.00 2.20
N GLU A 37 -14.00 -3.62 2.18
CA GLU A 37 -13.41 -2.70 1.21
C GLU A 37 -12.17 -3.27 0.50
N ASP A 38 -11.73 -4.47 0.90
CA ASP A 38 -10.77 -5.27 0.15
C ASP A 38 -11.50 -5.99 -0.98
N GLY A 39 -10.77 -6.41 -2.01
CA GLY A 39 -11.42 -7.21 -3.05
C GLY A 39 -10.69 -7.35 -4.36
N ALA A 40 -11.48 -7.70 -5.37
CA ALA A 40 -11.07 -7.76 -6.76
C ALA A 40 -11.92 -6.80 -7.61
N VAL A 41 -11.30 -6.17 -8.59
CA VAL A 41 -12.02 -5.51 -9.69
C VAL A 41 -11.44 -6.01 -11.01
N THR A 42 -12.31 -6.26 -11.99
CA THR A 42 -11.92 -6.73 -13.32
C THR A 42 -12.04 -5.65 -14.39
N ASP A 43 -11.41 -5.84 -15.54
CA ASP A 43 -11.55 -4.94 -16.72
C ASP A 43 -12.92 -5.02 -17.38
N VAL A 44 -13.69 -6.06 -17.07
CA VAL A 44 -15.14 -6.09 -17.27
C VAL A 44 -15.86 -5.60 -16.01
N PRO A 45 -17.04 -4.95 -16.10
CA PRO A 45 -17.72 -4.36 -14.94
C PRO A 45 -18.13 -5.35 -13.84
N SER A 46 -17.19 -5.68 -12.94
CA SER A 46 -17.36 -6.58 -11.82
C SER A 46 -16.40 -6.22 -10.69
N ALA A 47 -16.95 -6.18 -9.48
CA ALA A 47 -16.21 -5.97 -8.23
C ALA A 47 -16.65 -7.02 -7.21
N THR A 48 -15.70 -7.56 -6.46
CA THR A 48 -15.94 -8.58 -5.43
C THR A 48 -15.28 -8.15 -4.13
N THR A 49 -16.08 -7.88 -3.09
CA THR A 49 -15.61 -7.42 -1.77
C THR A 49 -15.81 -8.44 -0.65
N ALA A 50 -16.31 -9.65 -0.95
CA ALA A 50 -16.64 -10.62 0.10
C ALA A 50 -16.38 -12.08 -0.29
N GLY A 51 -16.03 -12.89 0.71
CA GLY A 51 -16.38 -14.31 0.79
C GLY A 51 -15.44 -15.32 0.14
N THR A 52 -14.39 -14.91 -0.58
CA THR A 52 -13.41 -15.84 -1.16
C THR A 52 -12.03 -15.20 -1.35
N PRO A 53 -10.95 -16.00 -1.39
CA PRO A 53 -9.70 -15.56 -1.99
C PRO A 53 -9.95 -15.00 -3.38
N VAL A 54 -9.23 -13.94 -3.72
CA VAL A 54 -9.40 -13.23 -4.99
C VAL A 54 -8.33 -13.66 -5.97
N LEU A 55 -8.78 -14.01 -7.18
CA LEU A 55 -7.94 -14.21 -8.35
C LEU A 55 -7.43 -12.87 -8.85
N MET A 56 -6.11 -12.73 -9.01
CA MET A 56 -5.46 -11.56 -9.58
C MET A 56 -4.51 -11.99 -10.70
N GLY A 57 -4.60 -11.33 -11.85
CA GLY A 57 -3.97 -11.76 -13.10
C GLY A 57 -4.98 -11.89 -14.24
N ASP A 58 -4.71 -12.81 -15.17
CA ASP A 58 -5.63 -13.18 -16.25
C ASP A 58 -6.59 -14.27 -15.75
N ILE A 59 -7.90 -14.05 -15.92
CA ILE A 59 -8.95 -15.00 -15.57
C ILE A 59 -9.67 -15.48 -16.85
N PRO A 60 -10.38 -16.62 -16.82
CA PRO A 60 -10.92 -17.24 -18.03
C PRO A 60 -11.74 -16.26 -18.89
N GLY A 61 -11.39 -16.17 -20.17
CA GLY A 61 -11.99 -15.22 -21.10
C GLY A 61 -11.12 -14.00 -21.43
N GLY A 62 -9.85 -13.98 -20.98
CA GLY A 62 -8.91 -12.88 -21.24
C GLY A 62 -9.23 -11.62 -20.44
N THR A 63 -9.91 -11.79 -19.31
CA THR A 63 -10.31 -10.71 -18.41
C THR A 63 -9.19 -10.50 -17.41
N SER A 64 -8.77 -9.26 -17.22
CA SER A 64 -7.77 -8.92 -16.20
C SER A 64 -8.44 -8.63 -14.86
N SER A 65 -7.88 -9.14 -13.78
CA SER A 65 -8.33 -8.90 -12.41
C SER A 65 -7.23 -8.24 -11.58
N GLN A 66 -7.59 -7.21 -10.81
CA GLN A 66 -6.73 -6.46 -9.90
C GLN A 66 -7.20 -6.67 -8.46
N ALA A 67 -6.27 -6.85 -7.53
CA ALA A 67 -6.57 -6.99 -6.10
C ALA A 67 -6.39 -5.66 -5.37
N PHE A 68 -7.29 -5.35 -4.44
CA PHE A 68 -7.31 -4.11 -3.67
C PHE A 68 -7.31 -4.42 -2.17
N PHE A 69 -6.55 -3.62 -1.42
CA PHE A 69 -6.37 -3.76 0.03
C PHE A 69 -6.54 -2.41 0.71
N HIS A 70 -7.30 -2.38 1.80
CA HIS A 70 -7.72 -1.18 2.50
C HIS A 70 -7.35 -1.25 3.99
N PHE A 71 -6.60 -0.27 4.49
CA PHE A 71 -6.23 -0.19 5.92
C PHE A 71 -6.68 1.14 6.54
N ASP A 72 -7.36 1.08 7.68
CA ASP A 72 -7.68 2.26 8.50
C ASP A 72 -6.46 2.70 9.30
N ILE A 73 -5.91 3.86 8.94
CA ILE A 73 -4.73 4.47 9.56
C ILE A 73 -5.09 5.65 10.46
N SER A 74 -6.38 5.92 10.69
CA SER A 74 -6.84 7.08 11.48
C SER A 74 -6.27 7.11 12.91
N SER A 75 -6.01 5.93 13.48
CA SER A 75 -5.41 5.77 14.81
C SER A 75 -3.93 6.16 14.89
N LEU A 76 -3.22 6.28 13.76
CA LEU A 76 -1.80 6.61 13.72
C LEU A 76 -1.52 8.11 13.91
N GLY A 77 -2.52 8.96 13.71
CA GLY A 77 -2.38 10.42 13.81
C GLY A 77 -1.33 10.99 12.86
N GLN A 78 -0.59 12.01 13.30
CA GLN A 78 0.52 12.62 12.53
C GLN A 78 1.90 12.04 12.89
N ALA A 79 1.95 10.76 13.25
CA ALA A 79 3.20 10.13 13.66
C ALA A 79 4.18 10.02 12.49
N ARG A 80 5.49 10.11 12.77
CA ARG A 80 6.52 9.91 11.75
C ARG A 80 6.71 8.42 11.49
N VAL A 81 6.50 7.97 10.26
CA VAL A 81 6.76 6.57 9.88
C VAL A 81 8.27 6.27 9.88
N VAL A 82 8.67 5.22 10.58
CA VAL A 82 10.03 4.66 10.59
C VAL A 82 10.13 3.52 9.58
N SER A 83 9.17 2.60 9.59
CA SER A 83 9.04 1.52 8.61
C SER A 83 7.59 1.07 8.48
N ALA A 84 7.24 0.54 7.31
CA ALA A 84 5.97 -0.12 7.08
C ALA A 84 6.10 -1.21 6.01
N ASN A 85 5.43 -2.34 6.25
CA ASN A 85 5.34 -3.47 5.32
C ASN A 85 3.88 -3.92 5.17
N LEU A 86 3.45 -4.06 3.92
CA LEU A 86 2.23 -4.75 3.54
C LEU A 86 2.53 -6.24 3.42
N GLU A 87 1.77 -7.08 4.12
CA GLU A 87 1.86 -8.53 4.07
C GLU A 87 0.56 -9.08 3.48
N VAL A 88 0.64 -9.76 2.32
CA VAL A 88 -0.52 -10.39 1.66
C VAL A 88 -0.26 -11.88 1.48
N PHE A 89 -1.21 -12.74 1.84
CA PHE A 89 -1.01 -14.19 1.77
C PHE A 89 -1.46 -14.76 0.43
N GLN A 90 -0.52 -15.36 -0.31
CA GLN A 90 -0.82 -16.01 -1.57
C GLN A 90 -1.21 -17.47 -1.31
N SER A 91 -2.50 -17.79 -1.35
CA SER A 91 -3.00 -19.12 -0.97
C SER A 91 -2.82 -20.18 -2.06
N SER A 92 -2.96 -19.81 -3.33
CA SER A 92 -2.84 -20.75 -4.45
C SER A 92 -2.49 -20.04 -5.76
N LEU A 93 -2.30 -20.83 -6.83
CA LEU A 93 -2.04 -20.38 -8.19
C LEU A 93 -3.06 -20.98 -9.15
N SER A 94 -3.33 -20.27 -10.25
CA SER A 94 -3.94 -20.80 -11.46
C SER A 94 -2.97 -20.62 -12.63
N GLY A 95 -2.84 -21.64 -13.48
CA GLY A 95 -2.03 -21.57 -14.69
C GLY A 95 -0.54 -21.30 -14.43
N VAL A 96 0.04 -20.40 -15.20
CA VAL A 96 1.45 -20.01 -15.21
C VAL A 96 1.57 -18.51 -14.91
N PRO A 97 1.44 -18.05 -13.66
CA PRO A 97 1.43 -16.61 -13.32
C PRO A 97 2.65 -15.81 -13.80
N SER A 98 3.76 -16.47 -14.11
CA SER A 98 4.93 -15.84 -14.72
C SER A 98 4.71 -15.37 -16.16
N SER A 99 3.62 -15.75 -16.84
CA SER A 99 3.24 -15.26 -18.17
C SER A 99 2.62 -13.86 -18.13
N VAL A 100 1.86 -13.55 -17.08
CA VAL A 100 1.17 -12.26 -16.83
C VAL A 100 1.99 -11.30 -15.95
N GLY A 101 2.95 -11.86 -15.21
CA GLY A 101 3.78 -11.13 -14.26
C GLY A 101 4.96 -10.40 -14.91
N PRO A 102 5.72 -9.61 -14.13
CA PRO A 102 5.61 -9.41 -12.68
C PRO A 102 4.33 -8.67 -12.28
N PHE A 103 3.84 -8.93 -11.07
CA PHE A 103 2.70 -8.20 -10.53
C PHE A 103 3.16 -6.89 -9.90
N ASN A 104 2.64 -5.77 -10.39
CA ASN A 104 2.98 -4.44 -9.89
C ASN A 104 2.11 -4.09 -8.70
N VAL A 105 2.71 -3.44 -7.70
CA VAL A 105 2.01 -2.86 -6.56
C VAL A 105 1.93 -1.35 -6.77
N ASP A 106 0.73 -0.80 -6.66
CA ASP A 106 0.47 0.62 -6.68
C ASP A 106 -0.06 1.10 -5.33
N HIS A 107 0.25 2.35 -5.00
CA HIS A 107 -0.43 3.13 -3.96
C HIS A 107 -1.57 3.89 -4.62
N VAL A 108 -2.78 3.76 -4.09
CA VAL A 108 -4.01 4.29 -4.69
C VAL A 108 -4.84 5.01 -3.63
N ASP A 109 -5.84 5.76 -4.07
CA ASP A 109 -6.85 6.39 -3.22
C ASP A 109 -8.21 6.22 -3.93
N TYR A 110 -8.87 5.11 -3.65
CA TYR A 110 -10.11 4.67 -4.30
C TYR A 110 -11.36 4.87 -3.43
N GLY A 111 -11.21 5.19 -2.14
CA GLY A 111 -12.35 5.32 -1.23
C GLY A 111 -13.04 3.97 -0.99
N THR A 112 -14.29 3.83 -1.43
CA THR A 112 -15.06 2.58 -1.33
C THR A 112 -14.90 1.77 -2.60
N LEU A 113 -14.59 0.48 -2.48
CA LEU A 113 -14.27 -0.34 -3.65
C LEU A 113 -15.48 -0.53 -4.57
N ASP A 114 -15.34 -0.13 -5.84
CA ASP A 114 -16.34 -0.34 -6.87
C ASP A 114 -15.75 -0.69 -8.26
N ILE A 115 -16.64 -0.90 -9.24
CA ILE A 115 -16.25 -1.32 -10.60
C ILE A 115 -15.39 -0.29 -11.35
N SER A 116 -15.45 0.99 -10.98
CA SER A 116 -14.69 2.06 -11.60
C SER A 116 -13.22 2.07 -11.17
N ASP A 117 -12.90 1.38 -10.06
CA ASP A 117 -11.56 1.39 -9.49
C ASP A 117 -10.51 0.62 -10.29
N PHE A 118 -10.94 -0.21 -11.24
CA PHE A 118 -10.03 -0.85 -12.18
C PHE A 118 -9.14 0.19 -12.90
N GLY A 119 -9.71 1.35 -13.20
CA GLY A 119 -9.04 2.47 -13.88
C GLY A 119 -8.46 3.53 -12.95
N THR A 120 -8.55 3.37 -11.63
CA THR A 120 -8.08 4.38 -10.67
C THR A 120 -6.58 4.63 -10.84
N SER A 121 -6.22 5.90 -10.97
CA SER A 121 -4.81 6.31 -11.11
C SER A 121 -4.10 6.12 -9.78
N GLY A 122 -2.90 5.53 -9.82
CA GLY A 122 -2.09 5.41 -8.62
C GLY A 122 -1.55 6.78 -8.17
N LEU A 123 -1.56 7.02 -6.86
CA LEU A 123 -0.76 8.06 -6.22
C LEU A 123 0.73 7.81 -6.44
N ASP A 124 1.13 6.53 -6.42
CA ASP A 124 2.45 6.04 -6.78
C ASP A 124 2.30 4.68 -7.47
N SER A 125 2.53 4.63 -8.77
CA SER A 125 2.25 3.43 -9.59
C SER A 125 3.50 2.57 -9.79
N GLY A 126 3.39 1.26 -9.56
CA GLY A 126 4.45 0.29 -9.80
C GLY A 126 5.67 0.49 -8.90
N PHE A 127 5.48 1.03 -7.68
CA PHE A 127 6.58 1.31 -6.75
C PHE A 127 7.26 0.02 -6.24
N ALA A 128 6.56 -1.11 -6.31
CA ALA A 128 7.10 -2.43 -6.02
C ALA A 128 6.58 -3.49 -7.02
N GLN A 129 7.27 -4.62 -7.08
CA GLN A 129 6.92 -5.75 -7.91
C GLN A 129 7.01 -7.08 -7.15
N ILE A 130 6.04 -7.96 -7.38
CA ILE A 130 6.02 -9.33 -6.86
C ILE A 130 6.32 -10.27 -8.03
N SER A 131 7.50 -10.88 -7.98
CA SER A 131 7.94 -11.91 -8.94
C SER A 131 8.09 -13.30 -8.30
N ASP A 132 7.89 -13.40 -6.99
CA ASP A 132 7.82 -14.68 -6.30
C ASP A 132 6.38 -15.20 -6.30
N TYR A 133 6.16 -16.29 -7.03
CA TYR A 133 4.86 -16.93 -7.17
C TYR A 133 4.67 -18.12 -6.22
N THR A 134 5.51 -18.30 -5.21
CA THR A 134 5.39 -19.42 -4.26
C THR A 134 4.06 -19.34 -3.50
N SER A 135 3.16 -20.33 -3.66
CA SER A 135 1.90 -20.39 -2.91
C SER A 135 2.09 -20.87 -1.47
N GLY A 136 1.10 -20.61 -0.62
CA GLY A 136 1.14 -20.93 0.80
C GLY A 136 2.08 -20.04 1.61
N SER A 137 2.34 -18.81 1.15
CA SER A 137 3.29 -17.90 1.80
C SER A 137 2.83 -16.44 1.74
N TYR A 138 3.27 -15.65 2.72
CA TYR A 138 3.11 -14.20 2.70
C TYR A 138 4.08 -13.57 1.71
N LYS A 139 3.58 -12.59 0.97
CA LYS A 139 4.36 -11.63 0.19
C LYS A 139 4.49 -10.36 1.02
N ILE A 140 5.73 -9.94 1.27
CA ILE A 140 6.05 -8.80 2.10
C ILE A 140 6.53 -7.68 1.18
N ILE A 141 5.83 -6.55 1.18
CA ILE A 141 6.10 -5.38 0.34
C ILE A 141 6.39 -4.19 1.26
N THR A 142 7.53 -3.53 1.07
CA THR A 142 7.85 -2.31 1.82
C THR A 142 7.01 -1.13 1.31
N VAL A 143 6.21 -0.55 2.18
CA VAL A 143 5.26 0.54 1.88
C VAL A 143 5.51 1.79 2.73
N THR A 144 6.74 1.95 3.22
CA THR A 144 7.12 2.99 4.20
C THR A 144 6.84 4.39 3.67
N SER A 145 7.21 4.68 2.41
CA SER A 145 7.00 5.98 1.79
C SER A 145 5.51 6.25 1.54
N GLN A 146 4.76 5.24 1.12
CA GLN A 146 3.34 5.34 0.80
C GLN A 146 2.51 5.64 2.05
N LEU A 147 2.74 4.90 3.15
CA LEU A 147 2.10 5.19 4.43
C LEU A 147 2.47 6.59 4.96
N ALA A 148 3.72 7.01 4.81
CA ALA A 148 4.15 8.35 5.22
C ALA A 148 3.45 9.45 4.40
N VAL A 149 3.23 9.23 3.10
CA VAL A 149 2.47 10.15 2.23
C VAL A 149 1.02 10.26 2.69
N ASP A 150 0.37 9.15 3.07
CA ASP A 150 -1.02 9.18 3.55
C ASP A 150 -1.18 9.92 4.87
N ILE A 151 -0.27 9.67 5.82
CA ILE A 151 -0.24 10.38 7.10
C ILE A 151 0.01 11.88 6.88
N ALA A 152 0.98 12.24 6.04
CA ALA A 152 1.29 13.64 5.74
C ALA A 152 0.13 14.36 5.03
N ALA A 153 -0.63 13.65 4.20
CA ALA A 153 -1.83 14.16 3.54
C ALA A 153 -3.08 14.16 4.45
N GLY A 154 -2.99 13.61 5.66
CA GLY A 154 -4.10 13.52 6.60
C GLY A 154 -5.21 12.56 6.16
N ARG A 155 -4.88 11.54 5.35
CA ARG A 155 -5.84 10.51 4.95
C ARG A 155 -6.20 9.61 6.12
N SER A 156 -7.44 9.15 6.15
CA SER A 156 -7.90 8.14 7.13
C SER A 156 -7.51 6.73 6.73
N TYR A 157 -7.14 6.52 5.46
CA TYR A 157 -6.89 5.20 4.89
C TYR A 157 -5.57 5.16 4.13
N SER A 158 -4.94 3.99 4.14
CA SER A 158 -3.84 3.65 3.24
C SER A 158 -4.26 2.47 2.38
N GLN A 159 -4.23 2.67 1.07
CA GLN A 159 -4.88 1.79 0.11
C GLN A 159 -3.90 1.34 -0.97
N TYR A 160 -3.93 0.04 -1.28
CA TYR A 160 -2.96 -0.59 -2.18
C TYR A 160 -3.67 -1.42 -3.23
N ARG A 161 -3.11 -1.41 -4.43
CA ARG A 161 -3.54 -2.26 -5.54
C ARG A 161 -2.41 -3.17 -5.97
N ILE A 162 -2.71 -4.43 -6.24
CA ILE A 162 -1.82 -5.34 -6.96
C ILE A 162 -2.45 -5.69 -8.31
N ARG A 163 -1.70 -5.49 -9.39
CA ARG A 163 -2.16 -5.74 -10.77
C ARG A 163 -1.10 -6.43 -11.60
N SER A 164 -1.52 -7.28 -12.53
CA SER A 164 -0.65 -7.87 -13.55
C SER A 164 -0.38 -6.90 -14.69
N GLY A 165 0.53 -7.29 -15.59
CA GLY A 165 0.49 -6.82 -16.97
C GLY A 165 -0.67 -7.48 -17.73
N ASN A 166 -0.77 -7.18 -19.01
CA ASN A 166 -1.71 -7.87 -19.90
C ASN A 166 -1.12 -9.21 -20.33
N ASN A 167 -1.86 -10.31 -20.12
CA ASN A 167 -1.79 -11.49 -20.98
C ASN A 167 -3.10 -11.55 -21.78
N ALA A 168 -3.03 -12.16 -22.96
CA ALA A 168 -4.12 -12.17 -23.93
C ALA A 168 -4.50 -13.59 -24.35
N ASP A 169 -4.19 -14.58 -23.52
CA ASP A 169 -4.61 -15.95 -23.78
C ASP A 169 -5.96 -16.25 -23.10
N ALA A 170 -6.56 -17.39 -23.44
CA ALA A 170 -7.89 -17.75 -22.94
C ALA A 170 -7.83 -18.51 -21.60
N THR A 171 -6.63 -18.71 -21.05
CA THR A 171 -6.37 -19.54 -19.87
C THR A 171 -6.03 -18.68 -18.66
N ALA A 172 -6.47 -19.11 -17.49
CA ALA A 172 -6.28 -18.33 -16.27
C ALA A 172 -4.84 -18.47 -15.75
N ASP A 173 -4.08 -17.38 -15.85
CA ASP A 173 -2.75 -17.22 -15.28
C ASP A 173 -2.83 -16.20 -14.14
N ALA A 174 -3.01 -16.69 -12.92
CA ALA A 174 -3.38 -15.86 -11.78
C ALA A 174 -2.79 -16.36 -10.46
N VAL A 175 -2.64 -15.43 -9.53
CA VAL A 175 -2.37 -15.73 -8.12
C VAL A 175 -3.65 -15.51 -7.32
N ASN A 176 -3.87 -16.34 -6.29
CA ASN A 176 -4.96 -16.17 -5.35
C ASN A 176 -4.44 -15.54 -4.06
N TYR A 177 -5.01 -14.40 -3.67
CA TYR A 177 -4.72 -13.78 -2.37
C TYR A 177 -5.89 -13.94 -1.42
N ASP A 178 -5.58 -14.27 -0.17
CA ASP A 178 -6.53 -14.16 0.93
C ASP A 178 -6.82 -12.67 1.20
N MET A 179 -8.07 -12.37 1.54
CA MET A 179 -8.58 -11.01 1.77
C MET A 179 -8.93 -10.78 3.24
N GLY A 180 -9.42 -9.59 3.62
CA GLY A 180 -9.74 -9.24 5.01
C GLY A 180 -10.75 -10.15 5.70
N ASP A 181 -11.55 -10.90 4.92
CA ASP A 181 -12.48 -11.94 5.41
C ASP A 181 -11.77 -13.22 5.89
N SER A 182 -10.49 -13.44 5.55
CA SER A 182 -9.75 -14.63 5.97
C SER A 182 -9.60 -14.66 7.49
N VAL A 183 -9.83 -15.81 8.12
CA VAL A 183 -9.64 -15.94 9.58
C VAL A 183 -8.18 -16.13 9.95
N THR A 184 -7.40 -16.76 9.06
CA THR A 184 -6.03 -17.21 9.36
C THR A 184 -4.96 -16.42 8.62
N ASN A 185 -5.25 -15.90 7.42
CA ASN A 185 -4.25 -15.23 6.59
C ASN A 185 -4.73 -13.88 6.05
N LYS A 186 -5.21 -13.03 6.96
CA LYS A 186 -5.59 -11.66 6.60
C LYS A 186 -4.41 -10.90 6.01
N PRO A 187 -4.65 -10.00 5.05
CA PRO A 187 -3.71 -8.94 4.73
C PRO A 187 -3.42 -8.08 5.96
N LEU A 188 -2.14 -7.78 6.18
CA LEU A 188 -1.68 -7.01 7.33
C LEU A 188 -0.82 -5.84 6.88
N LEU A 189 -1.00 -4.69 7.54
CA LEU A 189 -0.06 -3.57 7.45
C LEU A 189 0.71 -3.48 8.77
N ARG A 190 1.96 -3.94 8.75
CA ARG A 190 2.89 -3.82 9.90
C ARG A 190 3.63 -2.51 9.81
N TYR A 191 3.71 -1.80 10.93
CA TYR A 191 4.37 -0.49 10.97
C TYR A 191 5.23 -0.30 12.20
N SER A 192 6.18 0.62 12.07
CA SER A 192 6.91 1.26 13.16
C SER A 192 6.84 2.77 12.95
N ILE A 193 6.42 3.51 13.98
CA ILE A 193 6.27 4.96 13.98
C ILE A 193 7.02 5.57 15.16
N CYS A 194 7.43 6.82 15.03
CA CYS A 194 7.89 7.66 16.13
C CYS A 194 6.72 8.41 16.72
N GLN A 195 6.48 8.25 18.02
CA GLN A 195 5.56 9.07 18.81
C GLN A 195 6.30 9.75 19.96
#